data_AF-A0A6G3WVU8-F1
#
_entry.id   AF-A0A6G3WVU8-F1
#
_cell.length_a   1.000
_cell.length_b   1.000
_cell.length_c   1.000
_cell.angle_alpha   90.00
_cell.angle_beta   90.00
_cell.angle_gamma   90.00
#
_symmetry.space_group_name_H-M   'P 1'
#
loop_
_entity.id
_entity.type
_entity.pdbx_description
1 polymer ?
#
loop_
_entity_poly.entity_id
_entity_poly.type
_entity_poly.pdbx_seq_one_letter_code
_entity_poly.pdbx_strand_id
1 'polypeptide(L)'
;MGRPEQVDEGTTRGCLLNGCLAVLVLLCAGVIALWVWGLTADDRAVAKARADLRGAAEAGQASLVRAASDGVVDDGEIARVFPRGKPAQGLVGIERRGPDVTVTAELLGRGPGFFLAQTEVTGCFTFEVTPHAHRTPVVTVRELAVENEPRSACTAAGVPSPAALPSASERGNEGPLSTR
;
A
#
# COMPACT_ATOMS: atom_id res chain seq x y z
N MET A 1 -21.15 -73.05 48.67
CA MET A 1 -20.50 -72.50 47.46
C MET A 1 -21.12 -71.14 47.18
N GLY A 2 -20.54 -70.07 47.74
CA GLY A 2 -21.03 -68.71 47.58
C GLY A 2 -20.34 -68.03 46.40
N ARG A 3 -21.13 -67.46 45.48
CA ARG A 3 -20.62 -66.61 44.40
C ARG A 3 -20.31 -65.22 44.98
N PRO A 4 -19.11 -64.66 44.77
CA PRO A 4 -18.86 -63.27 45.10
C PRO A 4 -19.62 -62.37 44.12
N GLU A 5 -20.48 -61.51 44.67
CA GLU A 5 -21.04 -60.35 43.97
C GLU A 5 -19.88 -59.41 43.62
N GLN A 6 -19.65 -59.21 42.32
CA GLN A 6 -18.84 -58.08 41.85
C GLN A 6 -19.70 -56.83 41.93
N VAL A 7 -19.35 -55.98 42.88
CA VAL A 7 -19.90 -54.63 43.02
C VAL A 7 -19.34 -53.79 41.88
N ASP A 8 -20.20 -53.47 40.92
CA ASP A 8 -19.90 -52.62 39.77
C ASP A 8 -19.93 -51.13 40.18
N GLU A 9 -18.92 -50.71 40.95
CA GLU A 9 -18.66 -49.30 41.27
C GLU A 9 -17.82 -48.65 40.14
N GLY A 10 -18.43 -48.50 38.95
CA GLY A 10 -17.68 -48.10 37.75
C GLY A 10 -18.23 -46.96 36.89
N THR A 11 -19.47 -46.51 37.06
CA THR A 11 -20.15 -45.80 35.94
C THR A 11 -20.18 -44.28 36.05
N THR A 12 -20.19 -43.69 37.25
CA THR A 12 -20.43 -42.24 37.40
C THR A 12 -19.18 -41.37 37.24
N ARG A 13 -17.97 -41.89 37.53
CA ARG A 13 -16.71 -41.16 37.29
C ARG A 13 -16.33 -41.03 35.81
N GLY A 14 -16.83 -41.94 34.96
CA GLY A 14 -16.54 -41.92 33.52
C GLY A 14 -17.21 -40.77 32.76
N CYS A 15 -18.44 -40.38 33.13
CA CYS A 15 -19.19 -39.34 32.41
C CYS A 15 -18.63 -37.93 32.59
N LEU A 16 -18.22 -37.55 33.80
CA LEU A 16 -17.63 -36.23 34.06
C LEU A 16 -16.26 -36.08 33.39
N LEU A 17 -15.46 -37.14 33.39
CA LEU A 17 -14.13 -37.13 32.77
C LEU A 17 -14.25 -37.04 31.23
N ASN A 18 -15.21 -37.76 30.65
CA ASN A 18 -15.44 -37.73 29.20
C ASN A 18 -16.01 -36.37 28.75
N GLY A 19 -16.91 -35.77 29.53
CA GLY A 19 -17.40 -34.41 29.27
C GLY A 19 -16.30 -33.35 29.37
N CYS A 20 -15.47 -33.41 30.42
CA CYS A 20 -14.32 -32.51 30.60
C CYS A 20 -13.33 -32.64 29.44
N LEU A 21 -13.00 -33.88 29.04
CA LEU A 21 -12.11 -34.14 27.91
C LEU A 21 -12.70 -33.60 26.60
N ALA A 22 -14.00 -33.78 26.35
CA ALA A 22 -14.66 -33.25 25.16
C ALA A 22 -14.57 -31.71 25.10
N VAL A 23 -14.79 -31.02 26.22
CA VAL A 23 -14.66 -29.56 26.31
C VAL A 23 -13.21 -29.13 26.06
N LEU A 24 -12.23 -29.83 26.65
CA LEU A 24 -10.81 -29.54 26.44
C LEU A 24 -10.40 -29.76 24.98
N VAL A 25 -10.85 -30.83 24.34
CA VAL A 25 -10.58 -31.09 22.92
C VAL A 25 -11.20 -30.01 22.03
N LEU A 26 -12.45 -29.61 22.31
CA LEU A 26 -13.12 -28.56 21.54
C LEU A 26 -12.43 -27.20 21.72
N LEU A 27 -12.01 -26.88 22.96
CA LEU A 27 -11.25 -25.68 23.26
C LEU A 27 -9.89 -25.69 22.54
N CYS A 28 -9.15 -26.81 22.61
CA CYS A 28 -7.89 -26.98 21.88
C CYS A 28 -8.07 -26.83 20.37
N ALA A 29 -9.10 -27.47 19.79
CA ALA A 29 -9.40 -27.35 18.36
C ALA A 29 -9.74 -25.90 17.97
N GLY A 30 -10.52 -25.19 18.79
CA GLY A 30 -10.83 -23.78 18.59
C GLY A 30 -9.59 -22.89 18.62
N VAL A 31 -8.69 -23.11 19.58
CA VAL A 31 -7.41 -22.40 19.67
C VAL A 31 -6.55 -22.68 18.43
N ILE A 32 -6.41 -23.93 18.00
CA ILE A 32 -5.64 -24.29 16.80
C ILE A 32 -6.23 -23.63 15.55
N ALA A 33 -7.56 -23.67 15.37
CA ALA A 33 -8.22 -23.02 14.25
C ALA A 33 -7.98 -21.50 14.25
N LEU A 34 -8.02 -20.87 15.42
CA LEU A 34 -7.71 -19.45 15.56
C LEU A 34 -6.24 -19.14 15.23
N TRP A 35 -5.30 -19.99 15.65
CA TRP A 35 -3.89 -19.85 15.31
C TRP A 35 -3.63 -19.98 13.81
N VAL A 36 -4.19 -21.01 13.16
CA VAL A 36 -4.08 -21.20 11.71
C VAL A 36 -4.73 -20.04 10.95
N TRP A 37 -5.86 -19.54 11.45
CA TRP A 37 -6.49 -18.34 10.90
C TRP A 37 -5.58 -17.11 11.03
N GLY A 38 -4.98 -16.90 12.20
CA GLY A 38 -4.03 -15.81 12.42
C GLY A 38 -2.82 -15.88 11.47
N LEU A 39 -2.24 -17.07 11.30
CA LEU A 39 -1.11 -17.28 10.38
C LEU A 39 -1.46 -17.00 8.91
N THR A 40 -2.70 -17.23 8.49
CA THR A 40 -3.15 -16.97 7.10
C THR A 40 -3.80 -15.61 6.91
N ALA A 41 -4.04 -14.86 7.99
CA ALA A 41 -4.65 -13.54 7.93
C ALA A 41 -3.73 -12.53 7.23
N ASP A 42 -2.43 -12.61 7.48
CA ASP A 42 -1.43 -11.69 6.92
C ASP A 42 -1.36 -11.81 5.39
N ASP A 43 -1.37 -13.03 4.84
CA ASP A 43 -1.35 -13.24 3.38
C ASP A 43 -2.59 -12.63 2.70
N ARG A 44 -3.76 -12.77 3.33
CA ARG A 44 -5.00 -12.18 2.81
C ARG A 44 -4.99 -10.66 2.90
N ALA A 45 -4.45 -10.12 3.99
CA ALA A 45 -4.31 -8.69 4.20
C ALA A 45 -3.37 -8.07 3.15
N VAL A 46 -2.22 -8.70 2.90
CA VAL A 46 -1.26 -8.29 1.87
C VAL A 46 -1.87 -8.40 0.47
N ALA A 47 -2.57 -9.50 0.16
CA ALA A 47 -3.24 -9.65 -1.12
C ALA A 47 -4.29 -8.56 -1.37
N LYS A 48 -5.05 -8.20 -0.34
CA LYS A 48 -6.01 -7.09 -0.39
C LYS A 48 -5.31 -5.74 -0.57
N ALA A 49 -4.25 -5.48 0.19
CA ALA A 49 -3.45 -4.27 0.05
C ALA A 49 -2.85 -4.13 -1.36
N ARG A 50 -2.35 -5.21 -1.96
CA ARG A 50 -1.88 -5.22 -3.35
C ARG A 50 -2.99 -4.97 -4.36
N ALA A 51 -4.19 -5.49 -4.12
CA ALA A 51 -5.35 -5.23 -4.98
C ALA A 51 -5.76 -3.75 -4.91
N ASP A 52 -5.77 -3.17 -3.71
CA ASP A 52 -6.03 -1.75 -3.49
C ASP A 52 -4.98 -0.86 -4.16
N LEU A 53 -3.69 -1.23 -4.06
CA LEU A 53 -2.57 -0.57 -4.74
C LEU A 53 -2.77 -0.52 -6.26
N ARG A 54 -3.19 -1.63 -6.88
CA ARG A 54 -3.50 -1.68 -8.32
C ARG A 54 -4.69 -0.80 -8.68
N GLY A 55 -5.74 -0.82 -7.85
CA GLY A 55 -6.89 0.06 -8.03
C GLY A 55 -6.51 1.55 -7.96
N ALA A 56 -5.60 1.92 -7.06
CA ALA A 56 -5.07 3.28 -6.98
C ALA A 56 -4.27 3.66 -8.24
N ALA A 57 -3.48 2.73 -8.79
CA ALA A 57 -2.75 2.94 -10.03
C ALA A 57 -3.69 3.15 -11.23
N GLU A 58 -4.73 2.31 -11.36
CA GLU A 58 -5.76 2.45 -12.39
C GLU A 58 -6.54 3.77 -12.27
N ALA A 59 -6.86 4.20 -11.04
CA ALA A 59 -7.50 5.49 -10.80
C ALA A 59 -6.60 6.68 -11.18
N GLY A 60 -5.31 6.58 -10.89
CA GLY A 60 -4.29 7.54 -11.33
C GLY A 60 -4.19 7.62 -12.84
N GLN A 61 -4.13 6.46 -13.52
CA GLN A 61 -4.14 6.36 -14.98
C GLN A 61 -5.37 7.02 -15.60
N ALA A 62 -6.57 6.69 -15.11
CA ALA A 62 -7.81 7.28 -15.60
C ALA A 62 -7.86 8.80 -15.41
N SER A 63 -7.31 9.30 -14.30
CA SER A 63 -7.22 10.73 -14.02
C SER A 63 -6.25 11.44 -14.96
N LEU A 64 -5.10 10.83 -15.25
CA LEU A 64 -4.13 11.34 -16.22
C LEU A 64 -4.68 11.32 -17.66
N VAL A 65 -5.41 10.26 -18.06
CA VAL A 65 -6.09 10.21 -19.36
C VAL A 65 -7.08 11.38 -19.50
N ARG A 66 -7.83 11.67 -18.43
CA ARG A 66 -8.75 12.81 -18.42
C ARG A 66 -8.00 14.14 -18.53
N ALA A 67 -6.97 14.37 -17.71
CA ALA A 67 -6.16 15.60 -17.79
C ALA A 67 -5.49 15.78 -19.17
N ALA A 68 -4.97 14.69 -19.75
CA ALA A 68 -4.33 14.73 -21.06
C ALA A 68 -5.32 14.97 -22.20
N SER A 69 -6.62 14.75 -21.99
CA SER A 69 -7.65 14.99 -23.01
C SER A 69 -7.89 16.49 -23.27
N ASP A 70 -7.52 17.35 -22.32
CA ASP A 70 -7.53 18.81 -22.49
C ASP A 70 -6.30 19.31 -23.27
N GLY A 71 -5.41 18.40 -23.72
CA GLY A 71 -4.28 18.67 -24.60
C GLY A 71 -3.02 19.16 -23.91
N VAL A 72 -3.09 19.51 -22.63
CA VAL A 72 -1.93 19.92 -21.80
C VAL A 72 -2.07 19.28 -20.43
N VAL A 73 -1.04 18.54 -20.01
CA VAL A 73 -0.95 18.01 -18.65
C VAL A 73 -0.04 18.94 -17.84
N ASP A 74 -0.64 19.72 -16.95
CA ASP A 74 0.07 20.67 -16.08
C ASP A 74 0.64 19.97 -14.83
N ASP A 75 1.79 20.43 -14.33
CA ASP A 75 2.43 19.87 -13.14
C ASP A 75 1.52 20.00 -11.89
N GLY A 76 0.72 21.07 -11.81
CA GLY A 76 -0.24 21.29 -10.74
C GLY A 76 -1.48 20.37 -10.82
N GLU A 77 -1.82 19.86 -11.99
CA GLU A 77 -2.82 18.79 -12.13
C GLU A 77 -2.24 17.44 -11.74
N ILE A 78 -1.01 17.14 -12.19
CA ILE A 78 -0.30 15.92 -11.78
C ILE A 78 -0.14 15.87 -10.25
N ALA A 79 0.25 16.98 -9.62
CA ALA A 79 0.38 17.07 -8.17
C ALA A 79 -0.95 16.93 -7.42
N ARG A 80 -2.09 17.27 -8.06
CA ARG A 80 -3.43 17.05 -7.50
C ARG A 80 -3.87 15.60 -7.60
N VAL A 81 -3.49 14.91 -8.69
CA VAL A 81 -3.75 13.46 -8.86
C VAL A 81 -2.90 12.64 -7.88
N PHE A 82 -1.64 13.04 -7.68
CA PHE A 82 -0.69 12.36 -6.80
C PHE A 82 -0.20 13.29 -5.68
N PRO A 83 -1.07 13.61 -4.70
CA PRO A 83 -0.69 14.51 -3.61
C PRO A 83 0.47 13.92 -2.82
N ARG A 84 1.46 14.77 -2.53
CA ARG A 84 2.57 14.39 -1.64
C ARG A 84 2.06 14.27 -0.21
N GLY A 85 2.43 13.21 0.49
CA GLY A 85 1.95 12.97 1.84
C GLY A 85 2.70 11.87 2.59
N LYS A 86 2.13 11.47 3.71
CA LYS A 86 2.43 10.21 4.41
C LYS A 86 1.09 9.46 4.52
N PRO A 87 1.04 8.12 4.39
CA PRO A 87 2.15 7.16 4.47
C PRO A 87 3.00 6.97 3.21
N ALA A 88 2.46 7.21 2.01
CA ALA A 88 3.24 7.15 0.75
C ALA A 88 3.69 8.53 0.30
N GLN A 89 4.88 8.62 -0.33
CA GLN A 89 5.44 9.90 -0.78
C GLN A 89 4.58 10.62 -1.83
N GLY A 90 3.70 9.90 -2.53
CA GLY A 90 2.85 10.44 -3.58
C GLY A 90 3.68 10.74 -4.83
N LEU A 91 3.57 11.94 -5.39
CA LEU A 91 4.37 12.34 -6.55
C LEU A 91 5.87 12.39 -6.25
N VAL A 92 6.63 11.49 -6.87
CA VAL A 92 8.09 11.39 -6.71
C VAL A 92 8.83 12.21 -7.76
N GLY A 93 8.42 12.14 -9.03
CA GLY A 93 9.10 12.85 -10.11
C GLY A 93 8.23 13.04 -11.35
N ILE A 94 8.56 14.08 -12.12
CA ILE A 94 7.99 14.34 -13.44
C ILE A 94 9.17 14.54 -14.38
N GLU A 95 9.24 13.75 -15.45
CA GLU A 95 10.20 13.90 -16.53
C GLU A 95 9.45 14.24 -17.81
N ARG A 96 9.89 15.27 -18.53
CA ARG A 96 9.28 15.69 -19.81
C ARG A 96 10.29 15.47 -20.92
N ARG A 97 9.93 14.65 -21.92
CA ARG A 97 10.74 14.39 -23.11
C ARG A 97 9.94 14.79 -24.35
N GLY A 98 10.04 16.07 -24.72
CA GLY A 98 9.26 16.62 -25.83
C GLY A 98 7.77 16.62 -25.49
N PRO A 99 6.90 15.99 -26.31
CA PRO A 99 5.47 15.89 -26.00
C PRO A 99 5.17 14.86 -24.91
N ASP A 100 6.06 13.90 -24.66
CA ASP A 100 5.84 12.82 -23.71
C ASP A 100 6.14 13.26 -22.28
N VAL A 101 5.28 12.84 -21.34
CA VAL A 101 5.41 13.13 -19.91
C VAL A 101 5.45 11.82 -19.14
N THR A 102 6.56 11.56 -18.46
CA THR A 102 6.71 10.42 -17.55
C THR A 102 6.51 10.89 -16.13
N VAL A 103 5.46 10.43 -15.48
CA VAL A 103 5.15 10.70 -14.08
C VAL A 103 5.54 9.49 -13.25
N THR A 104 6.40 9.67 -12.25
CA THR A 104 6.70 8.64 -11.26
C THR A 104 6.01 8.97 -9.95
N ALA A 105 5.20 8.05 -9.44
CA ALA A 105 4.51 8.19 -8.18
C ALA A 105 4.65 6.94 -7.32
N GLU A 106 4.78 7.15 -6.01
CA GLU A 106 4.64 6.10 -5.01
C GLU A 106 3.18 6.04 -4.55
N LEU A 107 2.57 4.87 -4.70
CA LEU A 107 1.20 4.62 -4.30
C LEU A 107 1.16 3.74 -3.06
N LEU A 108 0.07 3.88 -2.30
CA LEU A 108 -0.21 3.09 -1.11
C LEU A 108 -1.46 2.26 -1.34
N GLY A 109 -1.35 0.95 -1.11
CA GLY A 109 -2.49 0.07 -0.96
C GLY A 109 -2.72 -0.27 0.50
N ARG A 110 -3.99 -0.27 0.93
CA ARG A 110 -4.38 -0.63 2.30
C ARG A 110 -5.19 -1.91 2.34
N GLY A 111 -4.79 -2.80 3.24
CA GLY A 111 -5.47 -4.05 3.55
C GLY A 111 -5.97 -4.07 5.00
N PRO A 112 -7.01 -4.88 5.30
CA PRO A 112 -7.47 -5.08 6.66
C PRO A 112 -6.39 -5.82 7.45
N GLY A 113 -5.97 -5.29 8.61
CA GLY A 113 -5.11 -6.01 9.53
C GLY A 113 -5.88 -6.55 10.74
N PHE A 114 -5.17 -7.29 11.58
CA PHE A 114 -5.71 -7.94 12.78
C PHE A 114 -5.66 -6.98 13.98
N PHE A 115 -6.69 -6.98 14.83
CA PHE A 115 -6.78 -6.15 16.05
C PHE A 115 -6.30 -4.69 15.89
N LEU A 116 -6.96 -3.92 15.01
CA LEU A 116 -6.71 -2.48 14.76
C LEU A 116 -5.42 -2.14 14.00
N ALA A 117 -4.55 -3.11 13.70
CA ALA A 117 -3.48 -2.89 12.74
C ALA A 117 -4.05 -2.78 11.32
N GLN A 118 -3.47 -1.91 10.49
CA GLN A 118 -3.71 -1.92 9.04
C GLN A 118 -2.48 -2.48 8.35
N THR A 119 -2.69 -3.27 7.30
CA THR A 119 -1.58 -3.72 6.45
C THR A 119 -1.44 -2.73 5.32
N GLU A 120 -0.28 -2.08 5.25
CA GLU A 120 0.05 -1.12 4.21
C GLU A 120 1.10 -1.71 3.27
N VAL A 121 0.89 -1.57 1.97
CA VAL A 121 1.85 -1.93 0.93
C VAL A 121 2.09 -0.72 0.06
N THR A 122 3.34 -0.30 -0.08
CA THR A 122 3.73 0.75 -1.03
C THR A 122 4.25 0.12 -2.33
N GLY A 123 4.07 0.84 -3.43
CA GLY A 123 4.62 0.46 -4.73
C GLY A 123 4.95 1.68 -5.57
N CYS A 124 6.00 1.58 -6.38
CA CYS A 124 6.42 2.65 -7.28
C CYS A 124 5.89 2.41 -8.69
N PHE A 125 5.24 3.41 -9.26
CA PHE A 125 4.64 3.34 -10.60
C PHE A 125 5.14 4.47 -11.47
N THR A 126 5.49 4.13 -12.71
CA THR A 126 5.70 5.09 -13.80
C THR A 126 4.47 5.11 -14.70
N PHE A 127 4.00 6.31 -14.97
CA PHE A 127 2.93 6.61 -15.90
C PHE A 127 3.55 7.36 -17.08
N GLU A 128 3.57 6.75 -18.26
CA GLU A 128 4.02 7.43 -19.47
C GLU A 128 2.78 7.97 -20.18
N VAL A 129 2.69 9.29 -20.27
CA VAL A 129 1.58 10.01 -20.86
C VAL A 129 2.05 10.58 -22.19
N THR A 130 1.45 10.11 -23.27
CA THR A 130 1.64 10.64 -24.61
C THR A 130 0.38 11.42 -25.01
N PRO A 131 0.37 12.76 -24.84
CA PRO A 131 -0.75 13.59 -25.26
C PRO A 131 -0.86 13.58 -26.79
N HIS A 132 -2.08 13.48 -27.29
CA HIS A 132 -2.37 13.55 -28.73
C HIS A 132 -3.44 14.62 -28.95
N ALA A 133 -3.10 15.71 -29.65
CA ALA A 133 -4.03 16.83 -29.87
C ALA A 133 -5.31 16.45 -30.63
N HIS A 134 -5.32 15.31 -31.32
CA HIS A 134 -6.42 14.88 -32.19
C HIS A 134 -6.89 13.43 -31.95
N ARG A 135 -6.40 12.78 -30.89
CA ARG A 135 -6.78 11.39 -30.54
C ARG A 135 -6.86 11.24 -29.03
N THR A 136 -7.49 10.15 -28.58
CA THR A 136 -7.48 9.78 -27.17
C THR A 136 -6.03 9.67 -26.69
N PRO A 137 -5.64 10.38 -25.61
CA PRO A 137 -4.28 10.29 -25.07
C PRO A 137 -3.99 8.87 -24.60
N VAL A 138 -2.75 8.43 -24.81
CA VAL A 138 -2.31 7.11 -24.38
C VAL A 138 -1.56 7.29 -23.06
N VAL A 139 -2.01 6.56 -22.04
CA VAL A 139 -1.32 6.47 -20.75
C VAL A 139 -0.98 5.02 -20.48
N THR A 140 0.31 4.70 -20.45
CA THR A 140 0.81 3.38 -20.05
C THR A 140 1.22 3.43 -18.59
N VAL A 141 0.96 2.34 -17.86
CA VAL A 141 1.34 2.21 -16.45
C VAL A 141 2.31 1.06 -16.33
N ARG A 142 3.43 1.31 -15.65
CA ARG A 142 4.43 0.29 -15.36
C ARG A 142 4.81 0.34 -13.89
N GLU A 143 4.69 -0.80 -13.22
CA GLU A 143 5.19 -1.00 -11.87
C GLU A 143 6.72 -1.16 -11.92
N LEU A 144 7.45 -0.37 -11.13
CA LEU A 144 8.88 -0.58 -10.91
C LEU A 144 9.03 -1.56 -9.75
N ALA A 145 9.55 -2.75 -10.04
CA ALA A 145 9.70 -3.82 -9.06
C ALA A 145 10.42 -3.31 -7.80
N VAL A 146 9.78 -3.50 -6.65
CA VAL A 146 10.33 -3.13 -5.34
C VAL A 146 11.08 -4.33 -4.79
N GLU A 147 12.41 -4.30 -4.88
CA GLU A 147 13.26 -5.27 -4.18
C GLU A 147 13.29 -4.89 -2.69
N ASN A 148 12.34 -5.45 -1.94
CA ASN A 148 12.32 -5.65 -0.47
C ASN A 148 12.59 -4.47 0.50
N GLU A 149 12.76 -3.22 0.08
CA GLU A 149 12.94 -2.10 1.03
C GLU A 149 11.81 -1.04 0.98
N PRO A 150 11.02 -0.88 2.06
CA PRO A 150 9.80 -0.07 2.08
C PRO A 150 10.03 1.45 2.06
N ARG A 151 11.27 1.93 2.01
CA ARG A 151 11.58 3.37 2.15
C ARG A 151 11.96 4.08 0.86
N SER A 152 12.18 3.38 -0.24
CA SER A 152 12.88 4.03 -1.37
C SER A 152 12.77 3.29 -2.69
N ALA A 153 11.69 2.56 -2.98
CA ALA A 153 11.51 1.95 -4.31
C ALA A 153 11.72 2.97 -5.44
N CYS A 154 11.17 4.17 -5.29
CA CYS A 154 11.32 5.23 -6.27
C CYS A 154 12.68 5.96 -6.21
N THR A 155 13.37 5.96 -5.06
CA THR A 155 14.73 6.53 -4.93
C THR A 155 15.80 5.58 -5.47
N ALA A 156 15.60 4.26 -5.30
CA ALA A 156 16.46 3.20 -5.81
C ALA A 156 16.35 3.05 -7.34
N ALA A 157 15.17 3.35 -7.91
CA ALA A 157 14.96 3.45 -9.35
C ALA A 157 15.75 4.59 -10.04
N GLY A 158 16.55 5.36 -9.29
CA GLY A 158 17.38 6.44 -9.83
C GLY A 158 16.58 7.63 -10.35
N VAL A 159 15.30 7.75 -9.96
CA VAL A 159 14.47 8.89 -10.34
C VAL A 159 15.04 10.11 -9.61
N PRO A 160 15.56 11.12 -10.34
CA PRO A 160 16.09 12.31 -9.71
C PRO A 160 14.96 12.97 -8.94
N SER A 161 15.13 13.05 -7.61
CA SER A 161 14.26 13.85 -6.76
C SER A 161 14.19 15.25 -7.38
N PRO A 162 12.98 15.77 -7.70
CA PRO A 162 12.87 17.10 -8.27
C PRO A 162 13.48 18.05 -7.25
N ALA A 163 14.61 18.64 -7.64
CA ALA A 163 15.38 19.54 -6.80
C ALA A 163 14.42 20.50 -6.11
N ALA A 164 14.47 20.52 -4.78
CA ALA A 164 13.76 21.50 -3.98
C ALA A 164 13.96 22.86 -4.65
N LEU A 165 12.84 23.53 -4.98
CA LEU A 165 12.88 24.88 -5.54
C LEU A 165 13.94 25.69 -4.79
N PRO A 166 14.95 26.29 -5.47
CA PRO A 166 15.82 27.23 -4.81
C PRO A 166 14.92 28.35 -4.28
N SER A 167 14.84 28.45 -2.96
CA SER A 167 14.15 29.52 -2.26
C SER A 167 14.66 30.85 -2.79
N ALA A 168 13.88 31.48 -3.66
CA ALA A 168 14.09 32.84 -4.11
C ALA A 168 13.80 33.77 -2.92
N SER A 169 14.78 33.96 -2.04
CA SER A 169 14.76 35.00 -1.00
C SER A 169 16.16 35.39 -0.55
N GLU A 170 16.96 35.92 -1.47
CA GLU A 170 18.03 36.86 -1.10
C GLU A 170 18.26 37.83 -2.27
N ARG A 171 17.25 38.68 -2.55
CA ARG A 171 17.39 39.77 -3.50
C ARG A 171 17.95 40.98 -2.74
N GLY A 172 19.14 41.38 -3.17
CA GLY A 172 20.04 42.39 -2.60
C GLY A 172 19.39 43.63 -1.98
N ASN A 173 19.88 43.94 -0.78
CA ASN A 173 19.87 45.28 -0.21
C ASN A 173 21.27 45.88 -0.43
N GLU A 174 21.57 46.30 -1.66
CA GLU A 174 22.70 47.18 -1.95
C GLU A 174 22.19 48.62 -1.91
N GLY A 175 22.67 49.39 -0.93
CA GLY A 175 22.30 50.79 -0.75
C GLY A 175 23.00 51.74 -1.72
N PRO A 176 22.66 53.04 -1.72
CA PRO A 176 23.49 54.06 -2.35
C PRO A 176 24.37 54.76 -1.31
N LEU A 177 25.67 54.47 -1.37
CA LEU A 177 26.73 55.36 -0.90
C LEU A 177 26.89 56.46 -1.96
N SER A 178 26.48 57.69 -1.68
CA SER A 178 26.82 58.85 -2.50
C SER A 178 27.38 59.97 -1.64
N THR A 179 28.69 60.14 -1.77
CA THR A 179 29.50 61.26 -1.34
C THR A 179 29.52 62.31 -2.46
N ARG A 180 28.92 63.48 -2.22
CA ARG A 180 29.48 64.80 -2.53
C ARG A 180 28.60 65.92 -2.02
#